data_AF-A0A8T4MHD0-F1
#
_entry.id   AF-A0A8T4MHD0-F1
#
_cell.length_a   1.000
_cell.length_b   1.000
_cell.length_c   1.000
_cell.angle_alpha   90.00
_cell.angle_beta   90.00
_cell.angle_gamma   90.00
#
_symmetry.space_group_name_H-M   'P 1'
#
loop_
_entity.id
_entity.type
_entity.pdbx_description
1 polymer ?
#
loop_
_entity_poly.entity_id
_entity_poly.type
_entity_poly.pdbx_seq_one_letter_code
_entity_poly.pdbx_strand_id
1 'polypeptide(L)'
;MIKNYFSLAMSDLRHRGLRSWLTLLGIFIGIAAVVSLITLGSGLERAITGQFGGLSLDVLTIQNKQTGFAPPGSAVVEKLNNNDLKIIEEVSGVRNTITRLIRVTSVEYNKVSRFVYVGDLPQDEEDADVVYDVIDARIGEGRLLRNDDKSKIMLGSEIAKENIFEKKIRVGSKLRINGRNFEVIGILEPASTFAVNGAILMPNRDMKETLGIGDEYDLIVAKVHEEDNIEKVASEIEKKMRKDRNEKFGEESFSVETPLQALESVSTILDIVKCLLQCLKEQRILE
;
A
#
# COMPACT_ATOMS: atom_id res chain seq x y z
N MET A 1 53.52 -32.26 16.22
CA MET A 1 52.36 -32.97 16.80
C MET A 1 51.04 -32.57 16.14
N ILE A 2 50.60 -31.30 16.17
CA ILE A 2 49.30 -30.87 15.61
C ILE A 2 49.12 -31.25 14.13
N LYS A 3 50.16 -31.11 13.30
CA LYS A 3 50.13 -31.54 11.88
C LYS A 3 49.84 -33.03 11.69
N ASN A 4 50.34 -33.88 12.58
CA ASN A 4 50.17 -35.33 12.47
C ASN A 4 48.74 -35.73 12.89
N TYR A 5 48.20 -35.11 13.95
CA TYR A 5 46.80 -35.33 14.36
C TYR A 5 45.80 -34.83 13.30
N PHE A 6 46.07 -33.71 12.65
CA PHE A 6 45.26 -33.20 11.55
C PHE A 6 45.29 -34.15 10.32
N SER A 7 46.47 -34.66 9.97
CA SER A 7 46.63 -35.62 8.88
C SER A 7 45.89 -36.95 9.14
N LEU A 8 45.90 -37.43 10.38
CA LEU A 8 45.18 -38.64 10.79
C LEU A 8 43.66 -38.43 10.69
N ALA A 9 43.14 -37.33 11.24
CA ALA A 9 41.71 -37.01 11.16
C ALA A 9 41.21 -36.85 9.71
N MET A 10 42.01 -36.23 8.83
CA MET A 10 41.68 -36.07 7.41
C MET A 10 41.71 -37.40 6.65
N SER A 11 42.60 -38.32 7.02
CA SER A 11 42.68 -39.67 6.46
C SER A 11 41.47 -40.53 6.85
N ASP A 12 41.03 -40.45 8.11
CA ASP A 12 39.87 -41.19 8.60
C ASP A 12 38.55 -40.70 7.99
N LEU A 13 38.40 -39.39 7.78
CA LEU A 13 37.28 -38.79 7.04
C LEU A 13 37.22 -39.29 5.58
N ARG A 14 38.37 -39.48 4.93
CA ARG A 14 38.45 -40.05 3.57
C ARG A 14 38.11 -41.53 3.52
N HIS A 15 38.43 -42.31 4.56
CA HIS A 15 38.15 -43.76 4.60
C HIS A 15 36.67 -44.08 4.74
N ARG A 16 35.86 -43.17 5.29
CA ARG A 16 34.38 -43.25 5.34
C ARG A 16 33.70 -42.11 4.56
N GLY A 17 34.25 -41.79 3.38
CA GLY A 17 33.90 -40.60 2.60
C GLY A 17 32.41 -40.36 2.36
N LEU A 18 31.62 -41.39 2.03
CA LEU A 18 30.18 -41.25 1.80
C LEU A 18 29.43 -40.80 3.05
N ARG A 19 29.71 -41.40 4.21
CA ARG A 19 29.01 -41.06 5.46
C ARG A 19 29.37 -39.65 5.90
N SER A 20 30.65 -39.30 5.87
CA SER A 20 31.12 -37.96 6.22
C SER A 20 30.60 -36.89 5.26
N TRP A 21 30.45 -37.20 3.98
CA TRP A 21 29.83 -36.32 2.99
C TRP A 21 28.33 -36.11 3.27
N LEU A 22 27.58 -37.18 3.52
CA LEU A 22 26.14 -37.08 3.81
C LEU A 22 25.88 -36.28 5.10
N THR A 23 26.70 -36.43 6.14
CA THR A 23 26.56 -35.65 7.37
C THR A 23 26.90 -34.17 7.18
N LEU A 24 27.97 -33.88 6.42
CA LEU A 24 28.32 -32.49 6.08
C LEU A 24 27.25 -31.84 5.23
N LEU A 25 26.68 -32.57 4.26
CA LEU A 25 25.60 -32.09 3.42
C LEU A 25 24.32 -31.84 4.23
N GLY A 26 23.98 -32.72 5.17
CA GLY A 26 22.84 -32.55 6.08
C GLY A 26 22.97 -31.29 6.95
N ILE A 27 24.16 -31.09 7.54
CA ILE A 27 24.46 -29.88 8.34
C ILE A 27 24.40 -28.63 7.46
N PHE A 28 24.99 -28.69 6.25
CA PHE A 28 25.00 -27.56 5.32
C PHE A 28 23.58 -27.16 4.90
N ILE A 29 22.75 -28.12 4.48
CA ILE A 29 21.35 -27.85 4.11
C ILE A 29 20.56 -27.35 5.32
N GLY A 30 20.79 -27.91 6.51
CA GLY A 30 20.16 -27.47 7.76
C GLY A 30 20.46 -26.00 8.08
N ILE A 31 21.74 -25.62 8.08
CA ILE A 31 22.17 -24.24 8.33
C ILE A 31 21.67 -23.31 7.21
N ALA A 32 21.78 -23.72 5.94
CA ALA A 32 21.32 -22.92 4.81
C ALA A 32 19.82 -22.64 4.89
N ALA A 33 19.00 -23.62 5.27
CA ALA A 33 17.56 -23.45 5.44
C ALA A 33 17.24 -22.46 6.58
N VAL A 34 17.90 -22.58 7.73
CA VAL A 34 17.68 -21.68 8.88
C VAL A 34 18.09 -20.24 8.54
N VAL A 35 19.26 -20.05 7.94
CA VAL A 35 19.75 -18.71 7.54
C VAL A 35 18.84 -18.09 6.47
N SER A 36 18.37 -18.89 5.50
CA SER A 36 17.45 -18.42 4.47
C SER A 36 16.12 -17.96 5.07
N LEU A 37 15.55 -18.72 6.00
CA LEU A 37 14.30 -18.36 6.69
C LEU A 37 14.44 -17.08 7.52
N ILE A 38 15.53 -16.92 8.27
CA ILE A 38 15.78 -15.69 9.05
C ILE A 38 15.93 -14.48 8.11
N THR A 39 16.65 -14.65 7.01
CA THR A 39 16.86 -13.58 6.02
C THR A 39 15.54 -13.20 5.34
N LEU A 40 14.71 -14.18 4.96
CA LEU A 40 13.39 -13.93 4.39
C LEU A 40 12.46 -13.24 5.39
N GLY A 41 12.44 -13.68 6.65
CA GLY A 41 11.63 -13.06 7.70
C GLY A 41 12.02 -11.59 7.92
N SER A 42 13.31 -11.30 8.05
CA SER A 42 13.80 -9.93 8.21
C SER A 42 13.62 -9.07 6.94
N GLY A 43 13.73 -9.67 5.75
CA GLY A 43 13.46 -8.99 4.48
C GLY A 43 11.99 -8.63 4.32
N LEU A 44 11.09 -9.53 4.70
CA LEU A 44 9.65 -9.28 4.71
C LEU A 44 9.27 -8.19 5.71
N GLU A 45 9.86 -8.21 6.91
CA GLU A 45 9.66 -7.18 7.93
C GLU A 45 10.10 -5.79 7.43
N ARG A 46 11.26 -5.71 6.76
CA ARG A 46 11.72 -4.44 6.14
C ARG A 46 10.84 -4.01 4.98
N ALA A 47 10.41 -4.95 4.13
CA ALA A 47 9.52 -4.63 3.02
C ALA A 47 8.21 -4.03 3.52
N ILE A 48 7.65 -4.60 4.59
CA ILE A 48 6.41 -4.13 5.22
C ILE A 48 6.62 -2.81 5.94
N THR A 49 7.63 -2.69 6.81
CA THR A 49 7.90 -1.42 7.51
C THR A 49 8.21 -0.29 6.51
N GLY A 50 8.87 -0.60 5.40
CA GLY A 50 9.05 0.31 4.28
C GLY A 50 7.74 0.74 3.60
N GLN A 51 6.72 -0.13 3.55
CA GLN A 51 5.38 0.26 3.05
C GLN A 51 4.69 1.30 3.92
N PHE A 52 5.04 1.35 5.21
CA PHE A 52 4.39 2.22 6.20
C PHE A 52 5.27 3.35 6.72
N GLY A 53 6.53 3.44 6.26
CA GLY A 53 7.54 4.38 6.78
C GLY A 53 7.24 5.87 6.53
N GLY A 54 6.14 6.20 5.83
CA GLY A 54 5.68 7.57 5.58
C GLY A 54 4.35 7.92 6.26
N LEU A 55 3.82 7.07 7.16
CA LEU A 55 2.57 7.37 7.84
C LEU A 55 2.78 8.43 8.92
N SER A 56 2.17 9.61 8.73
CA SER A 56 2.05 10.61 9.79
C SER A 56 1.19 10.03 10.93
N LEU A 57 1.61 10.21 12.18
CA LEU A 57 0.94 9.61 13.35
C LEU A 57 -0.34 10.35 13.78
N ASP A 58 -0.64 11.46 13.11
CA ASP A 58 -1.73 12.40 13.38
C ASP A 58 -2.90 12.27 12.39
N VAL A 59 -2.89 11.28 11.49
CA VAL A 59 -3.96 11.10 10.49
C VAL A 59 -4.87 9.93 10.81
N LEU A 60 -6.17 10.16 10.73
CA LEU A 60 -7.21 9.14 10.77
C LEU A 60 -7.67 8.84 9.36
N THR A 61 -7.82 7.56 9.04
CA THR A 61 -8.26 7.11 7.73
C THR A 61 -9.67 6.56 7.83
N ILE A 62 -10.62 7.22 7.18
CA ILE A 62 -12.02 6.81 7.14
C ILE A 62 -12.30 6.23 5.75
N GLN A 63 -12.75 4.98 5.72
CA GLN A 63 -13.09 4.26 4.50
C GLN A 63 -14.26 3.32 4.74
N ASN A 64 -14.88 2.82 3.68
CA ASN A 64 -15.90 1.79 3.82
C ASN A 64 -15.27 0.43 4.09
N LYS A 65 -15.81 -0.36 5.03
CA LYS A 65 -15.31 -1.73 5.35
C LYS A 65 -15.43 -2.71 4.17
N GLN A 66 -16.28 -2.40 3.19
CA GLN A 66 -16.39 -3.15 1.94
C GLN A 66 -15.59 -2.51 0.79
N THR A 67 -14.30 -2.25 1.01
CA THR A 67 -13.32 -1.98 -0.06
C THR A 67 -12.60 -3.25 -0.55
N GLY A 68 -13.05 -4.43 -0.11
CA GLY A 68 -12.58 -5.70 -0.66
C GLY A 68 -13.16 -5.98 -2.04
N PHE A 69 -12.40 -5.64 -3.09
CA PHE A 69 -12.36 -6.30 -4.42
C PHE A 69 -13.65 -6.94 -4.96
N ALA A 70 -14.79 -6.29 -4.76
CA ALA A 70 -16.06 -6.84 -5.18
C ALA A 70 -16.23 -6.60 -6.70
N PRO A 71 -16.59 -7.61 -7.51
CA PRO A 71 -16.84 -7.44 -8.93
C PRO A 71 -17.86 -6.32 -9.19
N PRO A 72 -17.81 -5.64 -10.35
CA PRO A 72 -18.83 -4.66 -10.73
C PRO A 72 -20.23 -5.27 -10.59
N GLY A 73 -21.09 -4.66 -9.76
CA GLY A 73 -22.45 -5.15 -9.49
C GLY A 73 -22.66 -5.84 -8.13
N SER A 74 -21.63 -5.94 -7.30
CA SER A 74 -21.77 -6.36 -5.89
C SER A 74 -22.45 -5.25 -5.08
N ALA A 75 -23.22 -5.64 -4.05
CA ALA A 75 -24.13 -4.81 -3.25
C ALA A 75 -23.68 -3.35 -3.07
N VAL A 76 -24.63 -2.42 -3.24
CA VAL A 76 -24.44 -0.98 -3.05
C VAL A 76 -23.88 -0.74 -1.65
N VAL A 77 -22.56 -0.60 -1.55
CA VAL A 77 -21.91 -0.02 -0.39
C VAL A 77 -22.31 1.45 -0.39
N GLU A 78 -22.91 1.92 0.69
CA GLU A 78 -23.16 3.35 0.86
C GLU A 78 -21.81 4.07 0.90
N LYS A 79 -21.48 4.73 -0.22
CA LYS A 79 -20.21 5.42 -0.38
C LYS A 79 -20.11 6.57 0.61
N LEU A 80 -18.89 6.91 1.02
CA LEU A 80 -18.67 8.14 1.78
C LEU A 80 -19.12 9.32 0.93
N ASN A 81 -19.79 10.29 1.54
CA ASN A 81 -20.39 11.40 0.83
C ASN A 81 -20.14 12.75 1.54
N ASN A 82 -20.67 13.83 0.97
CA ASN A 82 -20.52 15.18 1.54
C ASN A 82 -21.14 15.34 2.94
N ASN A 83 -22.13 14.54 3.32
CA ASN A 83 -22.68 14.57 4.68
C ASN A 83 -21.70 13.97 5.68
N ASP A 84 -21.10 12.82 5.34
CA ASP A 84 -20.06 12.19 6.17
C ASP A 84 -18.88 13.14 6.38
N LEU A 85 -18.43 13.81 5.30
CA LEU A 85 -17.34 14.79 5.36
C LEU A 85 -17.63 15.91 6.38
N LYS A 86 -18.82 16.52 6.31
CA LYS A 86 -19.23 17.58 7.25
C LYS A 86 -19.27 17.11 8.69
N ILE A 87 -19.78 15.90 8.92
CA ILE A 87 -19.85 15.31 10.25
C ILE A 87 -18.46 15.14 10.85
N ILE A 88 -17.50 14.68 10.04
CA ILE A 88 -16.10 14.50 10.43
C ILE A 88 -15.46 15.87 10.74
N GLU A 89 -15.66 16.87 9.89
CA GLU A 89 -15.15 18.24 10.09
C GLU A 89 -15.68 18.89 11.38
N GLU A 90 -16.90 18.55 11.79
CA GLU A 90 -17.50 19.06 13.03
C GLU A 90 -17.00 18.34 14.30
N VAL A 91 -16.16 17.31 14.20
CA VAL A 91 -15.59 16.64 15.38
C VAL A 91 -14.48 17.48 15.99
N SER A 92 -14.62 17.78 17.28
CA SER A 92 -13.56 18.46 18.05
C SER A 92 -12.27 17.64 17.99
N GLY A 93 -11.19 18.28 17.58
CA GLY A 93 -9.88 17.67 17.41
C GLY A 93 -9.51 17.36 15.96
N VAL A 94 -10.46 17.41 15.01
CA VAL A 94 -10.17 17.37 13.58
C VAL A 94 -9.73 18.75 13.11
N ARG A 95 -8.50 18.84 12.61
CA ARG A 95 -7.89 20.07 12.09
C ARG A 95 -8.25 20.33 10.62
N ASN A 96 -8.17 19.29 9.79
CA ASN A 96 -8.45 19.36 8.36
C ASN A 96 -8.85 17.98 7.83
N THR A 97 -9.57 17.93 6.71
CA THR A 97 -10.05 16.73 6.04
C THR A 97 -9.60 16.74 4.58
N ILE A 98 -9.05 15.62 4.10
CA ILE A 98 -8.66 15.43 2.70
C ILE A 98 -9.50 14.29 2.15
N THR A 99 -10.22 14.56 1.08
CA THR A 99 -11.00 13.51 0.38
C THR A 99 -10.20 12.92 -0.77
N ARG A 100 -10.35 11.61 -0.99
CA ARG A 100 -9.69 10.91 -2.09
C ARG A 100 -10.65 9.99 -2.82
N LEU A 101 -10.37 9.84 -4.11
CA LEU A 101 -11.00 8.92 -5.03
C LEU A 101 -9.94 7.99 -5.61
N ILE A 102 -10.18 6.70 -5.51
CA ILE A 102 -9.33 5.66 -6.09
C ILE A 102 -10.24 4.69 -6.84
N ARG A 103 -10.08 4.63 -8.16
CA ARG A 103 -10.94 3.83 -9.04
C ARG A 103 -10.09 2.97 -9.95
N VAL A 104 -10.55 1.74 -10.17
CA VAL A 104 -10.05 0.93 -11.28
C VAL A 104 -10.85 1.30 -12.51
N THR A 105 -10.18 1.77 -13.56
CA THR A 105 -10.85 2.15 -14.81
C THR A 105 -10.07 1.69 -16.03
N SER A 106 -10.74 1.66 -17.17
CA SER A 106 -10.15 1.30 -18.45
C SER A 106 -9.24 2.43 -18.94
N VAL A 107 -7.97 2.09 -19.10
CA VAL A 107 -6.93 2.94 -19.65
C VAL A 107 -6.44 2.29 -20.93
N GLU A 108 -6.33 3.08 -22.00
CA GLU A 108 -5.87 2.62 -23.30
C GLU A 108 -4.66 3.44 -23.76
N TYR A 109 -3.66 2.70 -24.21
CA TYR A 109 -2.46 3.23 -24.85
C TYR A 109 -2.01 2.23 -25.91
N ASN A 110 -1.53 2.72 -27.06
CA ASN A 110 -0.99 1.86 -28.12
C ASN A 110 -1.93 0.73 -28.59
N LYS A 111 -3.25 0.98 -28.62
CA LYS A 111 -4.31 -0.03 -28.93
C LYS A 111 -4.41 -1.17 -27.91
N VAL A 112 -3.79 -1.02 -26.75
CA VAL A 112 -3.85 -1.95 -25.63
C VAL A 112 -4.69 -1.32 -24.53
N SER A 113 -5.76 -1.98 -24.14
CA SER A 113 -6.59 -1.58 -23.00
C SER A 113 -6.24 -2.41 -21.76
N ARG A 114 -6.12 -1.74 -20.62
CA ARG A 114 -5.88 -2.35 -19.30
C ARG A 114 -6.75 -1.66 -18.25
N PHE A 115 -7.16 -2.43 -17.25
CA PHE A 115 -7.75 -1.86 -16.05
C PHE A 115 -6.63 -1.49 -15.08
N VAL A 116 -6.54 -0.20 -14.74
CA VAL A 116 -5.47 0.36 -13.91
C VAL A 116 -6.09 1.19 -12.80
N TYR A 117 -5.41 1.23 -11.65
CA TYR A 117 -5.77 2.14 -10.57
C TYR A 117 -5.51 3.59 -10.98
N VAL A 118 -6.54 4.42 -10.84
CA VAL A 118 -6.46 5.86 -11.04
C VAL A 118 -6.84 6.51 -9.72
N GLY A 119 -5.89 7.23 -9.13
CA GLY A 119 -6.07 8.02 -7.93
C GLY A 119 -6.24 9.50 -8.29
N ASP A 120 -7.09 10.19 -7.55
CA ASP A 120 -7.15 11.64 -7.65
C ASP A 120 -6.02 12.32 -6.87
N LEU A 121 -5.80 13.58 -7.23
CA LEU A 121 -5.15 14.58 -6.41
C LEU A 121 -6.18 15.67 -6.04
N PRO A 122 -6.21 16.11 -4.77
CA PRO A 122 -7.00 17.26 -4.35
C PRO A 122 -6.76 18.48 -5.25
N GLN A 123 -7.77 19.35 -5.36
CA GLN A 123 -7.64 20.61 -6.10
C GLN A 123 -6.95 21.71 -5.30
N ASP A 124 -6.88 21.57 -3.98
CA ASP A 124 -6.16 22.49 -3.12
C ASP A 124 -4.67 22.13 -3.10
N GLU A 125 -3.78 23.15 -3.15
CA GLU A 125 -2.34 22.93 -3.27
C GLU A 125 -1.76 22.35 -1.98
N GLU A 126 -2.24 22.81 -0.82
CA GLU A 126 -1.78 22.34 0.49
C GLU A 126 -2.20 20.87 0.69
N ASP A 127 -3.42 20.51 0.30
CA ASP A 127 -3.88 19.12 0.37
C ASP A 127 -3.16 18.22 -0.65
N ALA A 128 -2.86 18.73 -1.85
CA ALA A 128 -2.10 17.99 -2.86
C ALA A 128 -0.66 17.73 -2.41
N ASP A 129 0.00 18.73 -1.81
CA ASP A 129 1.35 18.60 -1.26
C ASP A 129 1.40 17.53 -0.17
N VAL A 130 0.41 17.52 0.71
CA VAL A 130 0.28 16.48 1.75
C VAL A 130 0.13 15.09 1.13
N VAL A 131 -0.66 14.96 0.06
CA VAL A 131 -0.78 13.68 -0.64
C VAL A 131 0.55 13.26 -1.24
N TYR A 132 1.30 14.18 -1.84
CA TYR A 132 2.63 13.89 -2.39
C TYR A 132 3.61 13.44 -1.31
N ASP A 133 3.61 14.07 -0.14
CA ASP A 133 4.44 13.69 0.99
C ASP A 133 4.09 12.29 1.51
N VAL A 134 2.80 12.01 1.69
CA VAL A 134 2.32 10.69 2.19
C VAL A 134 2.69 9.56 1.24
N ILE A 135 2.67 9.80 -0.08
CA ILE A 135 3.01 8.77 -1.07
C ILE A 135 4.49 8.79 -1.48
N ASP A 136 5.34 9.62 -0.85
CA ASP A 136 6.75 9.89 -1.21
C ASP A 136 6.91 10.12 -2.73
N ALA A 137 6.06 10.98 -3.29
CA ALA A 137 6.05 11.25 -4.73
C ALA A 137 7.29 12.05 -5.15
N ARG A 138 8.26 11.35 -5.73
CA ARG A 138 9.45 11.97 -6.35
C ARG A 138 9.35 11.95 -7.85
N ILE A 139 9.62 13.10 -8.47
CA ILE A 139 9.58 13.20 -9.93
C ILE A 139 10.82 12.55 -10.56
N GLY A 140 10.62 11.57 -11.43
CA GLY A 140 11.70 10.96 -12.22
C GLY A 140 11.86 11.64 -13.58
N GLU A 141 10.75 11.82 -14.29
CA GLU A 141 10.70 12.54 -15.57
C GLU A 141 9.54 13.55 -15.57
N GLY A 142 9.76 14.76 -16.10
CA GLY A 142 8.70 15.78 -16.25
C GLY A 142 8.51 16.66 -15.01
N ARG A 143 7.27 16.85 -14.57
CA ARG A 143 6.92 17.65 -13.38
C ARG A 143 5.71 17.11 -12.63
N LEU A 144 5.55 17.56 -11.38
CA LEU A 144 4.33 17.30 -10.60
C LEU A 144 3.09 17.99 -11.19
N LEU A 145 1.91 17.45 -10.92
CA LEU A 145 0.63 18.05 -11.28
C LEU A 145 0.40 19.29 -10.43
N ARG A 146 -0.20 20.31 -11.06
CA ARG A 146 -0.61 21.57 -10.42
C ARG A 146 -2.13 21.69 -10.49
N ASN A 147 -2.70 22.54 -9.65
CA ASN A 147 -4.16 22.70 -9.53
C ASN A 147 -4.83 23.21 -10.82
N ASP A 148 -4.09 23.98 -11.65
CA ASP A 148 -4.57 24.52 -12.92
C ASP A 148 -4.49 23.52 -14.08
N ASP A 149 -3.83 22.38 -13.88
CA ASP A 149 -3.71 21.35 -14.91
C ASP A 149 -5.09 20.76 -15.26
N LYS A 150 -5.33 20.61 -16.55
CA LYS A 150 -6.54 20.02 -17.12
C LYS A 150 -6.18 18.97 -18.14
N SER A 151 -6.86 17.83 -18.09
CA SER A 151 -6.63 16.68 -18.96
C SER A 151 -5.16 16.23 -18.95
N LYS A 152 -4.53 16.29 -17.78
CA LYS A 152 -3.13 15.93 -17.55
C LYS A 152 -3.05 14.89 -16.45
N ILE A 153 -2.10 13.98 -16.60
CA ILE A 153 -1.88 12.87 -15.68
C ILE A 153 -0.41 12.69 -15.35
N MET A 154 -0.18 12.05 -14.22
CA MET A 154 1.11 11.57 -13.79
C MET A 154 1.08 10.05 -13.63
N LEU A 155 2.17 9.39 -13.98
CA LEU A 155 2.25 7.93 -13.96
C LEU A 155 3.16 7.47 -12.82
N GLY A 156 2.75 6.40 -12.15
CA GLY A 156 3.64 5.58 -11.35
C GLY A 156 4.72 4.91 -12.22
N SER A 157 5.84 4.59 -11.59
CA SER A 157 7.04 4.08 -12.26
C SER A 157 6.82 2.78 -13.05
N GLU A 158 5.90 1.89 -12.61
CA GLU A 158 5.59 0.64 -13.31
C GLU A 158 4.66 0.87 -14.51
N ILE A 159 3.76 1.85 -14.44
CA ILE A 159 2.83 2.17 -15.54
C ILE A 159 3.57 2.67 -16.77
N ALA A 160 4.68 3.40 -16.57
CA ALA A 160 5.46 3.96 -17.68
C ALA A 160 6.25 2.89 -18.47
N LYS A 161 6.42 1.68 -17.92
CA LYS A 161 7.19 0.61 -18.54
C LYS A 161 6.43 -0.06 -19.68
N GLU A 162 7.18 -0.74 -20.54
CA GLU A 162 6.66 -1.39 -21.75
C GLU A 162 5.80 -2.63 -21.46
N ASN A 163 5.97 -3.27 -20.31
CA ASN A 163 5.25 -4.49 -19.92
C ASN A 163 3.72 -4.31 -19.78
N ILE A 164 3.25 -3.11 -19.43
CA ILE A 164 1.81 -2.89 -19.18
C ILE A 164 1.04 -2.67 -20.49
N PHE A 165 1.55 -1.78 -21.35
CA PHE A 165 0.89 -1.33 -22.58
C PHE A 165 1.64 -1.69 -23.86
N GLU A 166 2.59 -2.63 -23.78
CA GLU A 166 3.38 -3.14 -24.91
C GLU A 166 4.20 -2.05 -25.62
N LYS A 167 4.34 -0.87 -25.00
CA LYS A 167 5.14 0.25 -25.46
C LYS A 167 5.48 1.15 -24.27
N LYS A 168 6.75 1.54 -24.15
CA LYS A 168 7.19 2.49 -23.11
C LYS A 168 6.45 3.83 -23.26
N ILE A 169 5.86 4.30 -22.18
CA ILE A 169 5.21 5.61 -22.10
C ILE A 169 6.25 6.65 -21.67
N ARG A 170 6.19 7.84 -22.27
CA ARG A 170 7.06 8.98 -21.94
C ARG A 170 6.23 10.22 -21.65
N VAL A 171 6.82 11.20 -20.98
CA VAL A 171 6.23 12.55 -20.86
C VAL A 171 5.85 13.08 -22.26
N GLY A 172 4.67 13.68 -22.36
CA GLY A 172 4.02 14.12 -23.61
C GLY A 172 3.18 13.03 -24.32
N SER A 173 3.20 11.77 -23.84
CA SER A 173 2.33 10.72 -24.38
C SER A 173 0.86 11.01 -24.06
N LYS A 174 -0.04 10.54 -24.92
CA LYS A 174 -1.49 10.64 -24.69
C LYS A 174 -2.07 9.27 -24.37
N LEU A 175 -2.74 9.15 -23.24
CA LEU A 175 -3.49 7.97 -22.82
C LEU A 175 -4.98 8.27 -22.89
N ARG A 176 -5.78 7.26 -23.21
CA ARG A 176 -7.24 7.38 -23.20
C ARG A 176 -7.79 6.70 -21.95
N ILE A 177 -8.33 7.48 -21.03
CA ILE A 177 -8.93 7.02 -19.77
C ILE A 177 -10.44 7.16 -19.88
N ASN A 178 -11.17 6.06 -19.77
CA ASN A 178 -12.63 6.02 -19.92
C ASN A 178 -13.16 6.79 -21.16
N GLY A 179 -12.46 6.67 -22.29
CA GLY A 179 -12.82 7.33 -23.54
C GLY A 179 -12.34 8.78 -23.72
N ARG A 180 -11.72 9.40 -22.69
CA ARG A 180 -11.18 10.78 -22.74
C ARG A 180 -9.66 10.79 -22.82
N ASN A 181 -9.09 11.76 -23.53
CA ASN A 181 -7.64 11.85 -23.73
C ASN A 181 -6.96 12.66 -22.62
N PHE A 182 -5.84 12.13 -22.12
CA PHE A 182 -5.01 12.75 -21.11
C PHE A 182 -3.55 12.77 -21.53
N GLU A 183 -2.87 13.89 -21.29
CA GLU A 183 -1.44 14.03 -21.55
C GLU A 183 -0.61 13.68 -20.30
N VAL A 184 0.42 12.87 -20.48
CA VAL A 184 1.38 12.53 -19.42
C VAL A 184 2.32 13.70 -19.22
N ILE A 185 2.32 14.31 -18.05
CA ILE A 185 3.21 15.44 -17.73
C ILE A 185 4.33 15.07 -16.76
N GLY A 186 4.21 13.94 -16.09
CA GLY A 186 5.15 13.47 -15.09
C GLY A 186 5.15 11.95 -14.96
N ILE A 187 6.32 11.40 -14.69
CA ILE A 187 6.51 10.00 -14.32
C ILE A 187 7.29 9.99 -13.01
N LEU A 188 6.74 9.32 -12.01
CA LEU A 188 7.34 9.22 -10.70
C LEU A 188 8.54 8.26 -10.70
N GLU A 189 9.50 8.52 -9.83
CA GLU A 189 10.49 7.52 -9.41
C GLU A 189 9.79 6.35 -8.70
N PRO A 190 10.45 5.19 -8.54
CA PRO A 190 9.91 4.11 -7.72
C PRO A 190 9.62 4.57 -6.30
N ALA A 191 8.34 4.70 -5.96
CA ALA A 191 7.85 5.00 -4.63
C ALA A 191 8.02 3.80 -3.69
N SER A 192 7.93 4.04 -2.39
CA SER A 192 7.93 3.00 -1.35
C SER A 192 6.78 2.00 -1.52
N THR A 193 5.65 2.45 -2.08
CA THR A 193 4.43 1.66 -2.18
C THR A 193 4.11 1.15 -3.58
N PHE A 194 3.83 -0.16 -3.68
CA PHE A 194 3.44 -0.82 -4.93
C PHE A 194 2.18 -0.22 -5.55
N ALA A 195 1.21 0.20 -4.71
CA ALA A 195 -0.01 0.86 -5.17
C ALA A 195 0.29 2.15 -5.95
N VAL A 196 1.22 2.97 -5.46
CA VAL A 196 1.61 4.24 -6.10
C VAL A 196 2.36 3.96 -7.42
N ASN A 197 3.28 3.00 -7.39
CA ASN A 197 4.05 2.60 -8.56
C ASN A 197 3.19 2.07 -9.72
N GLY A 198 2.09 1.38 -9.39
CA GLY A 198 1.13 0.81 -10.34
C GLY A 198 -0.12 1.67 -10.60
N ALA A 199 -0.12 2.94 -10.20
CA ALA A 199 -1.26 3.84 -10.36
C ALA A 199 -0.99 4.99 -11.33
N ILE A 200 -2.08 5.60 -11.78
CA ILE A 200 -2.10 6.89 -12.47
C ILE A 200 -2.69 7.93 -11.52
N LEU A 201 -2.08 9.09 -11.42
CA LEU A 201 -2.61 10.23 -10.68
C LEU A 201 -3.20 11.26 -11.65
N MET A 202 -4.35 11.81 -11.30
CA MET A 202 -5.02 12.86 -12.09
C MET A 202 -5.72 13.88 -11.18
N PRO A 203 -5.97 15.11 -11.64
CA PRO A 203 -6.73 16.08 -10.84
C PRO A 203 -8.14 15.56 -10.49
N ASN A 204 -8.60 15.78 -9.26
CA ASN A 204 -9.92 15.34 -8.79
C ASN A 204 -11.06 15.79 -9.71
N ARG A 205 -11.01 17.03 -10.21
CA ARG A 205 -11.99 17.55 -11.18
C ARG A 205 -12.10 16.66 -12.41
N ASP A 206 -10.96 16.30 -12.99
CA ASP A 206 -10.90 15.52 -14.21
C ASP A 206 -11.38 14.09 -13.97
N MET A 207 -11.07 13.53 -12.81
CA MET A 207 -11.55 12.20 -12.40
C MET A 207 -13.07 12.17 -12.24
N LYS A 208 -13.65 13.14 -11.51
CA LYS A 208 -15.10 13.26 -11.33
C LYS A 208 -15.82 13.41 -12.66
N GLU A 209 -15.33 14.29 -13.53
CA GLU A 209 -15.93 14.54 -14.84
C GLU A 209 -15.80 13.34 -15.79
N THR A 210 -14.67 12.62 -15.75
CA THR A 210 -14.39 11.48 -16.63
C THR A 210 -15.16 10.22 -16.24
N LEU A 211 -15.41 10.03 -14.94
CA LEU A 211 -16.08 8.85 -14.41
C LEU A 211 -17.55 9.11 -14.05
N GLY A 212 -18.04 10.35 -14.14
CA GLY A 212 -19.41 10.71 -13.77
C GLY A 212 -19.67 10.58 -12.27
N ILE A 213 -18.66 10.85 -11.44
CA ILE A 213 -18.75 10.74 -9.98
C ILE A 213 -19.33 12.05 -9.42
N GLY A 214 -20.37 11.94 -8.60
CA GLY A 214 -20.96 13.07 -7.88
C GLY A 214 -20.25 13.36 -6.56
N ASP A 215 -21.04 13.44 -5.49
CA ASP A 215 -20.59 13.74 -4.13
C ASP A 215 -20.23 12.48 -3.35
N GLU A 216 -19.35 11.67 -3.93
CA GLU A 216 -18.90 10.40 -3.37
C GLU A 216 -17.39 10.39 -3.20
N TYR A 217 -16.91 9.68 -2.17
CA TYR A 217 -15.51 9.51 -1.80
C TYR A 217 -15.22 8.05 -1.48
N ASP A 218 -13.97 7.63 -1.67
CA ASP A 218 -13.50 6.31 -1.24
C ASP A 218 -12.83 6.32 0.11
N LEU A 219 -12.19 7.46 0.39
CA LEU A 219 -11.34 7.66 1.52
C LEU A 219 -11.48 9.12 1.96
N ILE A 220 -11.63 9.31 3.26
CA ILE A 220 -11.51 10.62 3.90
C ILE A 220 -10.36 10.49 4.90
N VAL A 221 -9.35 11.34 4.76
CA VAL A 221 -8.23 11.44 5.68
C VAL A 221 -8.49 12.63 6.59
N ALA A 222 -8.66 12.40 7.88
CA ALA A 222 -8.84 13.47 8.86
C ALA A 222 -7.53 13.68 9.63
N LYS A 223 -6.97 14.89 9.55
CA LYS A 223 -5.82 15.31 10.34
C LYS A 223 -6.27 15.72 11.73
N VAL A 224 -5.64 15.19 12.76
CA VAL A 224 -5.94 15.48 14.16
C VAL A 224 -4.96 16.53 14.69
N HIS A 225 -5.40 17.40 15.60
CA HIS A 225 -4.49 18.32 16.29
C HIS A 225 -3.48 17.53 17.14
N GLU A 226 -2.21 17.97 17.15
CA GLU A 226 -1.12 17.29 17.87
C GLU A 226 -1.37 17.13 19.38
N GLU A 227 -2.15 18.05 19.96
CA GLU A 227 -2.47 18.07 21.40
C GLU A 227 -3.61 17.11 21.76
N ASP A 228 -4.38 16.65 20.77
CA ASP A 228 -5.55 15.80 20.97
C ASP A 228 -5.20 14.32 20.94
N ASN A 229 -5.97 13.53 21.67
CA ASN A 229 -5.80 12.08 21.66
C ASN A 229 -6.51 11.48 20.43
N ILE A 230 -5.71 11.01 19.46
CA ILE A 230 -6.19 10.43 18.20
C ILE A 230 -7.22 9.32 18.37
N GLU A 231 -7.08 8.45 19.38
CA GLU A 231 -8.03 7.36 19.64
C GLU A 231 -9.39 7.90 20.15
N LYS A 232 -9.37 8.98 20.93
CA LYS A 232 -10.61 9.64 21.35
C LYS A 232 -11.31 10.31 20.16
N VAL A 233 -10.55 10.97 19.30
CA VAL A 233 -11.09 11.62 18.09
C VAL A 233 -11.67 10.58 17.14
N ALA A 234 -10.98 9.45 16.93
CA ALA A 234 -11.47 8.32 16.15
C ALA A 234 -12.81 7.81 16.68
N SER A 235 -12.92 7.57 17.99
CA SER A 235 -14.16 7.08 18.61
C SER A 235 -15.32 8.06 18.49
N GLU A 236 -15.07 9.37 18.58
CA GLU A 236 -16.11 10.39 18.37
C GLU A 236 -16.55 10.47 16.91
N ILE A 237 -15.63 10.35 15.94
CA ILE A 237 -15.97 10.22 14.52
C ILE A 237 -16.86 9.00 14.30
N GLU A 238 -16.45 7.82 14.78
CA GLU A 238 -17.22 6.59 14.63
C GLU A 238 -18.64 6.72 15.20
N LYS A 239 -18.74 7.31 16.40
CA LYS A 239 -20.02 7.51 17.08
C LYS A 239 -20.94 8.46 16.31
N LYS A 240 -20.43 9.58 15.79
CA LYS A 240 -21.24 10.53 15.02
C LYS A 240 -21.66 9.94 13.68
N MET A 241 -20.75 9.32 12.94
CA MET A 241 -21.05 8.68 11.66
C MET A 241 -22.04 7.53 11.81
N ARG A 242 -21.85 6.66 12.80
CA ARG A 242 -22.80 5.58 13.10
C ARG A 242 -24.20 6.11 13.39
N LYS A 243 -24.29 7.21 14.14
CA LYS A 243 -25.58 7.85 14.47
C LYS A 243 -26.25 8.43 13.22
N ASP A 244 -25.50 9.07 12.34
CA ASP A 244 -26.03 9.65 11.09
C ASP A 244 -26.52 8.57 10.12
N ARG A 245 -25.71 7.53 9.92
CA ARG A 245 -26.05 6.38 9.07
C ARG A 245 -27.08 5.41 9.68
N ASN A 246 -27.51 5.66 10.93
CA ASN A 246 -28.45 4.83 11.68
C ASN A 246 -28.00 3.34 11.78
N GLU A 247 -26.70 3.13 11.96
CA GLU A 247 -26.09 1.80 12.04
C GLU A 247 -25.95 1.32 13.49
N LYS A 248 -25.85 -0.01 13.68
CA LYS A 248 -25.63 -0.61 15.01
C LYS A 248 -24.14 -0.70 15.31
N PHE A 249 -23.82 -0.66 16.61
CA PHE A 249 -22.46 -0.89 17.07
C PHE A 249 -21.96 -2.25 16.60
N GLY A 250 -20.83 -2.28 15.88
CA GLY A 250 -20.21 -3.48 15.32
C GLY A 250 -20.73 -3.91 13.94
N GLU A 251 -21.77 -3.27 13.41
CA GLU A 251 -22.33 -3.51 12.08
C GLU A 251 -22.08 -2.32 11.13
N GLU A 252 -21.13 -1.44 11.46
CA GLU A 252 -20.88 -0.22 10.68
C GLU A 252 -20.36 -0.54 9.28
N SER A 253 -20.88 0.15 8.25
CA SER A 253 -20.42 0.03 6.87
C SER A 253 -19.06 0.69 6.61
N PHE A 254 -18.55 1.44 7.59
CA PHE A 254 -17.29 2.19 7.54
C PHE A 254 -16.33 1.78 8.66
N SER A 255 -15.05 2.09 8.48
CA SER A 255 -13.99 2.00 9.49
C SER A 255 -13.31 3.35 9.66
N VAL A 256 -12.85 3.62 10.88
CA VAL A 256 -11.98 4.74 11.21
C VAL A 256 -10.69 4.13 11.74
N GLU A 257 -9.65 4.15 10.93
CA GLU A 257 -8.39 3.47 11.23
C GLU A 257 -7.33 4.47 11.65
N THR A 258 -6.64 4.17 12.76
CA THR A 258 -5.42 4.87 13.15
C THR A 258 -4.20 4.26 12.45
N PRO A 259 -3.11 5.02 12.26
CA PRO A 259 -1.89 4.50 11.65
C PRO A 259 -1.31 3.31 12.44
N LEU A 260 -1.47 3.31 13.76
CA LEU A 260 -1.01 2.24 14.64
C LEU A 260 -1.84 0.96 14.52
N GLN A 261 -3.16 1.06 14.39
CA GLN A 261 -4.03 -0.12 14.18
C GLN A 261 -3.77 -0.79 12.83
N ALA A 262 -3.49 -0.01 11.79
CA ALA A 262 -3.07 -0.53 10.50
C ALA A 262 -1.74 -1.32 10.61
N LEU A 263 -0.77 -0.80 11.37
CA LEU A 263 0.52 -1.46 11.64
C LEU A 263 0.38 -2.73 12.49
N GLU A 264 -0.48 -2.72 13.50
CA GLU A 264 -0.71 -3.86 14.39
C GLU A 264 -1.36 -5.04 13.64
N SER A 265 -2.29 -4.74 12.72
CA SER A 265 -2.94 -5.75 11.88
C SER A 265 -1.91 -6.53 11.04
N VAL A 266 -0.91 -5.83 10.49
CA VAL A 266 0.16 -6.47 9.71
C VAL A 266 1.17 -7.18 10.62
N SER A 267 1.50 -6.60 11.77
CA SER A 267 2.39 -7.23 12.76
C SER A 267 1.80 -8.55 13.26
N THR A 268 0.48 -8.61 13.47
CA THR A 268 -0.24 -9.84 13.85
C THR A 268 -0.09 -10.92 12.79
N ILE A 269 -0.24 -10.58 11.50
CA ILE A 269 -0.02 -11.53 10.41
C ILE A 269 1.43 -12.03 10.41
N LEU A 270 2.39 -11.13 10.60
CA LEU A 270 3.80 -11.48 10.67
C LEU A 270 4.14 -12.35 11.88
N ASP A 271 3.53 -12.09 13.03
CA ASP A 271 3.73 -12.89 14.22
C ASP A 271 3.13 -14.28 14.06
N ILE A 272 2.00 -14.41 13.36
CA ILE A 272 1.46 -15.73 12.98
C ILE A 272 2.44 -16.45 12.05
N VAL A 273 2.99 -15.78 11.03
CA VAL A 273 3.98 -16.39 10.12
C VAL A 273 5.27 -16.75 10.87
N LYS A 274 5.78 -15.87 11.73
CA LYS A 274 6.95 -16.11 12.59
C LYS A 274 6.71 -17.28 13.54
N CYS A 275 5.51 -17.37 14.12
CA CYS A 275 5.11 -18.46 15.01
C CYS A 275 5.02 -19.79 14.23
N LEU A 276 4.47 -19.79 13.02
CA LEU A 276 4.49 -20.97 12.14
C LEU A 276 5.93 -21.40 11.81
N LEU A 277 6.82 -20.46 11.48
CA LEU A 277 8.23 -20.75 11.21
C LEU A 277 8.97 -21.26 12.47
N GLN A 278 8.65 -20.72 13.64
CA GLN A 278 9.20 -21.16 14.92
C GLN A 278 8.69 -22.55 15.32
N CYS A 279 7.40 -22.84 15.13
CA CYS A 279 6.83 -24.18 15.30
C CYS A 279 7.50 -25.20 14.37
N LEU A 280 7.73 -24.85 13.09
CA LEU A 280 8.46 -25.70 12.15
C LEU A 280 9.92 -25.92 12.58
N LYS A 281 10.54 -24.92 13.21
CA LYS A 281 11.89 -25.04 13.78
C LYS A 281 11.92 -25.96 15.00
N GLU A 282 10.93 -25.87 15.89
CA GLU A 282 10.84 -26.68 17.12
C GLU A 282 10.44 -28.13 16.87
N GLN A 283 9.53 -28.41 15.92
CA GLN A 283 9.21 -29.78 15.52
C GLN A 283 10.46 -30.56 15.04
N ARG A 284 11.43 -29.86 14.45
CA ARG A 284 12.67 -30.47 13.93
C ARG A 284 13.78 -30.61 14.98
N ILE A 285 13.61 -30.04 16.17
CA ILE A 285 14.53 -30.23 17.31
C ILE A 285 14.09 -31.44 18.16
N LEU A 286 12.85 -31.91 17.97
CA LEU A 286 12.24 -33.04 18.69
C LEU A 286 12.29 -34.38 17.91
N GLU A 287 12.81 -34.39 16.67
CA GLU A 287 13.13 -35.58 15.86
C GLU A 287 14.65 -35.74 15.68
#